data_AF-A0A961FJ44-F1
#
_entry.id   AF-A0A961FJ44-F1
#
_cell.length_a   1.000
_cell.length_b   1.000
_cell.length_c   1.000
_cell.angle_alpha   90.00
_cell.angle_beta   90.00
_cell.angle_gamma   90.00
#
_symmetry.space_group_name_H-M   'P 1'
#
loop_
_entity.id
_entity.type
_entity.pdbx_description
1 polymer ?
#
loop_
_entity_poly.entity_id
_entity_poly.type
_entity_poly.pdbx_seq_one_letter_code
_entity_poly.pdbx_strand_id
1 'polypeptide(L)'
;MQADQNFEDLLREDRQFPPSDDFRSRANASDDTMYRAAAADMQAFWKGQAEELEWFRPFDKVLNWEPPRCQWFTGGKLNITHNCLDRHLNTWRRNKAAIIWEGENFEQRTLTYEQLHREVCKFANALKELGVSKGDRVAIFMPMMVEAAVAMLACARIGAIHSVVFGGFSPESLADRINDSQCRMLITSDGGYRRGKVLSLKEDSDKAVENCPSIEHIVVVKRPQGDPFSCDMKPGRDVWYHEIMRNASADCPAEVMVSEDQLFILYTSGTTGKPKGIVHTTGGYSVVTNYTTKYVFDIHDEDIYWCTADIGW
;
A
#
# COMPACT_ATOMS: atom_id res chain seq x y z
N MET A 1 35.30 -42.97 -5.54
CA MET A 1 34.65 -42.08 -6.53
C MET A 1 33.20 -42.52 -6.72
N GLN A 2 32.35 -42.31 -5.72
CA GLN A 2 30.93 -42.69 -5.79
C GLN A 2 30.07 -41.83 -4.85
N ALA A 3 30.46 -40.57 -4.67
CA ALA A 3 29.77 -39.60 -3.82
C ALA A 3 29.30 -38.34 -4.56
N ASP A 4 29.79 -38.08 -5.78
CA ASP A 4 29.45 -36.86 -6.53
C ASP A 4 28.21 -36.99 -7.44
N GLN A 5 27.70 -38.20 -7.69
CA GLN A 5 26.53 -38.39 -8.57
C GLN A 5 25.17 -38.13 -7.90
N ASN A 6 25.10 -37.89 -6.59
CA ASN A 6 23.82 -37.82 -5.86
C ASN A 6 23.28 -36.39 -5.62
N PHE A 7 24.06 -35.33 -5.89
CA PHE A 7 23.60 -33.94 -5.74
C PHE A 7 23.11 -33.32 -7.06
N GLU A 8 23.65 -33.75 -8.22
CA GLU A 8 23.19 -33.27 -9.52
C GLU A 8 21.77 -33.74 -9.88
N ASP A 9 21.38 -34.94 -9.44
CA ASP A 9 20.01 -35.47 -9.64
C ASP A 9 18.98 -34.77 -8.72
N LEU A 10 19.40 -34.24 -7.56
CA LEU A 10 18.56 -33.39 -6.71
C LEU A 10 18.34 -31.99 -7.29
N LEU A 11 19.16 -31.57 -8.27
CA LEU A 11 19.09 -30.27 -8.93
C LEU A 11 18.29 -30.31 -10.24
N ARG A 12 17.90 -31.49 -10.74
CA ARG A 12 17.08 -31.66 -11.93
C ARG A 12 15.66 -32.04 -11.56
N GLU A 13 14.81 -31.01 -11.51
CA GLU A 13 13.38 -31.17 -11.28
C GLU A 13 12.63 -31.01 -12.61
N ASP A 14 12.36 -32.14 -13.29
CA ASP A 14 11.64 -32.18 -14.56
C ASP A 14 10.13 -32.50 -14.39
N ARG A 15 9.64 -32.69 -13.16
CA ARG A 15 8.21 -32.99 -12.94
C ARG A 15 7.36 -31.79 -13.30
N GLN A 16 6.34 -32.03 -14.11
CA GLN A 16 5.33 -31.06 -14.47
C GLN A 16 4.01 -31.40 -13.78
N PHE A 17 3.39 -30.39 -13.18
CA PHE A 17 2.11 -30.51 -12.50
C PHE A 17 1.09 -29.66 -13.25
N PRO A 18 0.35 -30.23 -14.23
CA PRO A 18 -0.66 -29.48 -14.94
C PRO A 18 -1.80 -29.08 -13.97
N PRO A 19 -2.39 -27.88 -14.12
CA PRO A 19 -3.57 -27.51 -13.37
C PRO A 19 -4.74 -28.45 -13.70
N SER A 20 -5.67 -28.61 -12.76
CA SER A 20 -6.88 -29.41 -12.99
C SER A 20 -7.76 -28.78 -14.08
N ASP A 21 -8.53 -29.60 -14.79
CA ASP A 21 -9.46 -29.12 -15.82
C ASP A 21 -10.52 -28.16 -15.24
N ASP A 22 -10.97 -28.41 -14.00
CA ASP A 22 -11.87 -27.51 -13.26
C ASP A 22 -11.27 -26.11 -13.11
N PHE A 23 -10.01 -26.02 -12.64
CA PHE A 23 -9.30 -24.75 -12.51
C PHE A 23 -9.13 -24.06 -13.87
N ARG A 24 -8.68 -24.80 -14.90
CA ARG A 24 -8.47 -24.25 -16.25
C ARG A 24 -9.74 -23.69 -16.88
N SER A 25 -10.90 -24.29 -16.58
CA SER A 25 -12.18 -23.87 -17.16
C SER A 25 -12.68 -22.52 -16.65
N ARG A 26 -12.21 -22.10 -15.47
CA ARG A 26 -12.60 -20.85 -14.81
C ARG A 26 -11.49 -19.80 -14.73
N ALA A 27 -10.25 -20.17 -15.02
CA ALA A 27 -9.10 -19.28 -14.89
C ALA A 27 -9.23 -18.02 -15.78
N ASN A 28 -8.78 -16.89 -15.26
CA ASN A 28 -8.69 -15.61 -15.98
C ASN A 28 -7.77 -15.71 -17.21
N ALA A 29 -6.78 -16.62 -17.18
CA ALA A 29 -5.94 -16.98 -18.32
C ALA A 29 -5.80 -18.50 -18.42
N SER A 30 -6.32 -19.09 -19.49
CA SER A 30 -6.39 -20.55 -19.69
C SER A 30 -5.51 -21.09 -20.83
N ASP A 31 -4.90 -20.19 -21.62
CA ASP A 31 -4.02 -20.51 -22.74
C ASP A 31 -2.87 -19.49 -22.90
N ASP A 32 -2.06 -19.65 -23.94
CA ASP A 32 -0.90 -18.80 -24.24
C ASP A 32 -1.24 -17.51 -25.01
N THR A 33 -2.53 -17.24 -25.26
CA THR A 33 -2.98 -16.09 -26.07
C THR A 33 -2.47 -14.77 -25.51
N MET A 34 -2.46 -14.63 -24.19
CA MET A 34 -1.96 -13.44 -23.51
C MET A 34 -0.47 -13.20 -23.77
N TYR A 35 0.35 -14.26 -23.71
CA TYR A 35 1.78 -14.18 -24.00
C TYR A 35 2.03 -13.87 -25.48
N ARG A 36 1.27 -14.49 -26.39
CA ARG A 36 1.35 -14.22 -27.82
C ARG A 36 0.96 -12.77 -28.14
N ALA A 37 -0.07 -12.23 -27.51
CA ALA A 37 -0.48 -10.83 -27.66
C ALA A 37 0.59 -9.85 -27.16
N ALA A 38 1.14 -10.08 -25.96
CA ALA A 38 2.20 -9.25 -25.40
C ALA A 38 3.49 -9.28 -26.22
N ALA A 39 3.84 -10.44 -26.79
CA ALA A 39 5.00 -10.59 -27.66
C ALA A 39 4.80 -9.93 -29.04
N ALA A 40 3.57 -9.91 -29.55
CA ALA A 40 3.26 -9.29 -30.85
C ALA A 40 3.26 -7.76 -30.77
N ASP A 41 2.65 -7.17 -29.74
CA ASP A 41 2.67 -5.73 -29.50
C ASP A 41 2.53 -5.43 -27.99
N MET A 42 3.67 -5.21 -27.35
CA MET A 42 3.75 -4.91 -25.91
C MET A 42 2.97 -3.64 -25.54
N GLN A 43 2.98 -2.60 -26.38
CA GLN A 43 2.30 -1.34 -26.05
C GLN A 43 0.78 -1.48 -26.21
N ALA A 44 0.31 -2.16 -27.26
CA ALA A 44 -1.12 -2.46 -27.41
C ALA A 44 -1.62 -3.36 -26.27
N PHE A 45 -0.83 -4.35 -25.86
CA PHE A 45 -1.14 -5.20 -24.72
C PHE A 45 -1.33 -4.40 -23.43
N TRP A 46 -0.33 -3.59 -23.05
CA TRP A 46 -0.40 -2.77 -21.82
C TRP A 46 -1.45 -1.67 -21.90
N LYS A 47 -1.77 -1.16 -23.10
CA LYS A 47 -2.91 -0.28 -23.29
C LYS A 47 -4.21 -0.97 -22.86
N GLY A 48 -4.46 -2.19 -23.34
CA GLY A 48 -5.65 -2.95 -22.97
C GLY A 48 -5.74 -3.23 -21.47
N GLN A 49 -4.61 -3.58 -20.83
CA GLN A 49 -4.58 -3.77 -19.37
C GLN A 49 -4.86 -2.47 -18.60
N ALA A 50 -4.37 -1.33 -19.10
CA ALA A 50 -4.62 -0.04 -18.48
C ALA A 50 -6.07 0.43 -18.62
N GLU A 51 -6.77 0.03 -19.70
CA GLU A 51 -8.18 0.36 -19.93
C GLU A 51 -9.16 -0.38 -18.99
N GLU A 52 -8.69 -1.36 -18.21
CA GLU A 52 -9.47 -1.96 -17.11
C GLU A 52 -9.61 -1.05 -15.88
N LEU A 53 -8.82 0.03 -15.82
CA LEU A 53 -8.88 1.04 -14.78
C LEU A 53 -9.67 2.26 -15.26
N GLU A 54 -10.27 2.98 -14.31
CA GLU A 54 -10.93 4.25 -14.57
C GLU A 54 -9.92 5.39 -14.56
N TRP A 55 -9.77 6.05 -15.71
CA TRP A 55 -8.95 7.23 -15.91
C TRP A 55 -9.84 8.47 -16.00
N PHE A 56 -9.57 9.48 -15.19
CA PHE A 56 -10.21 10.80 -15.30
C PHE A 56 -9.86 11.50 -16.62
N ARG A 57 -8.65 11.23 -17.14
CA ARG A 57 -8.24 11.56 -18.51
C ARG A 57 -7.45 10.38 -19.08
N PRO A 58 -7.82 9.83 -20.25
CA PRO A 58 -7.02 8.82 -20.94
C PRO A 58 -5.58 9.30 -21.21
N PHE A 59 -4.65 8.35 -21.26
CA PHE A 59 -3.24 8.62 -21.58
C PHE A 59 -3.02 8.83 -23.08
N ASP A 60 -2.04 9.66 -23.41
CA ASP A 60 -1.67 9.98 -24.80
C ASP A 60 -0.65 8.97 -25.36
N LYS A 61 0.24 8.44 -24.51
CA LYS A 61 1.22 7.41 -24.88
C LYS A 61 1.36 6.35 -23.79
N VAL A 62 1.47 5.08 -24.19
CA VAL A 62 1.63 3.94 -23.27
C VAL A 62 3.02 3.92 -22.64
N LEU A 63 4.07 4.08 -23.45
CA LEU A 63 5.45 4.01 -22.97
C LEU A 63 6.32 5.09 -23.62
N ASN A 64 7.03 5.83 -22.79
CA ASN A 64 8.20 6.60 -23.19
C ASN A 64 9.45 5.93 -22.58
N TRP A 65 10.32 5.39 -23.43
CA TRP A 65 11.47 4.59 -23.01
C TRP A 65 12.78 5.35 -23.24
N GLU A 66 13.17 6.18 -22.28
CA GLU A 66 14.43 6.95 -22.30
C GLU A 66 15.28 6.65 -21.05
N PRO A 67 15.89 5.45 -20.92
CA PRO A 67 16.63 5.06 -19.72
C PRO A 67 17.67 6.10 -19.28
N PRO A 68 17.79 6.39 -17.96
CA PRO A 68 17.11 5.72 -16.84
C PRO A 68 15.67 6.22 -16.60
N ARG A 69 15.16 7.16 -17.40
CA ARG A 69 13.82 7.75 -17.27
C ARG A 69 12.82 7.04 -18.19
N CYS A 70 12.20 5.99 -17.67
CA CYS A 70 11.09 5.33 -18.34
C CYS A 70 9.77 5.82 -17.75
N GLN A 71 8.81 6.21 -18.59
CA GLN A 71 7.51 6.74 -18.16
C GLN A 71 6.38 5.96 -18.80
N TRP A 72 5.34 5.67 -18.03
CA TRP A 72 4.19 4.88 -18.47
C TRP A 72 2.90 5.71 -18.44
N PHE A 73 2.07 5.52 -19.46
CA PHE A 73 0.74 6.14 -19.57
C PHE A 73 0.79 7.68 -19.46
N THR A 74 1.77 8.30 -20.12
CA THR A 74 1.97 9.75 -20.09
C THR A 74 0.74 10.50 -20.60
N GLY A 75 0.41 11.61 -19.94
CA GLY A 75 -0.84 12.35 -20.16
C GLY A 75 -2.05 11.77 -19.42
N GLY A 76 -2.00 10.51 -18.99
CA GLY A 76 -3.06 9.89 -18.23
C GLY A 76 -3.25 10.54 -16.86
N LYS A 77 -4.51 10.70 -16.45
CA LYS A 77 -4.87 11.18 -15.12
C LYS A 77 -5.82 10.20 -14.44
N LEU A 78 -5.55 9.89 -13.18
CA LEU A 78 -6.30 8.92 -12.38
C LEU A 78 -6.14 9.23 -10.89
N ASN A 79 -6.81 8.44 -10.04
CA ASN A 79 -6.44 8.28 -8.64
C ASN A 79 -6.56 6.79 -8.30
N ILE A 80 -5.56 6.22 -7.64
CA ILE A 80 -5.58 4.80 -7.29
C ILE A 80 -6.72 4.48 -6.31
N THR A 81 -7.03 5.39 -5.38
CA THR A 81 -8.10 5.16 -4.40
C THR A 81 -9.49 5.20 -5.02
N HIS A 82 -9.69 5.99 -6.08
CA HIS A 82 -10.92 5.96 -6.88
C HIS A 82 -11.14 4.58 -7.50
N ASN A 83 -10.07 3.99 -8.02
CA ASN A 83 -10.09 2.63 -8.57
C ASN A 83 -10.21 1.55 -7.48
N CYS A 84 -9.68 1.76 -6.29
CA CYS A 84 -9.78 0.80 -5.19
C CYS A 84 -11.12 0.89 -4.42
N LEU A 85 -11.81 2.04 -4.45
CA LEU A 85 -12.95 2.31 -3.58
C LEU A 85 -14.15 2.88 -4.34
N ASP A 86 -14.03 4.10 -4.86
CA ASP A 86 -15.14 4.91 -5.37
C ASP A 86 -15.92 4.21 -6.49
N ARG A 87 -15.21 3.62 -7.47
CA ARG A 87 -15.86 2.91 -8.61
C ARG A 87 -16.74 1.73 -8.17
N HIS A 88 -16.50 1.19 -6.97
CA HIS A 88 -17.24 0.04 -6.44
C HIS A 88 -18.52 0.44 -5.70
N LEU A 89 -18.66 1.70 -5.28
CA LEU A 89 -19.75 2.16 -4.39
C LEU A 89 -21.13 2.16 -5.06
N ASN A 90 -21.19 2.28 -6.38
CA ASN A 90 -22.44 2.25 -7.15
C ASN A 90 -22.78 0.84 -7.67
N THR A 91 -22.08 -0.18 -7.16
CA THR A 91 -22.28 -1.59 -7.54
C THR A 91 -22.70 -2.41 -6.33
N TRP A 92 -22.99 -3.69 -6.53
CA TRP A 92 -23.24 -4.63 -5.44
C TRP A 92 -22.07 -4.72 -4.45
N ARG A 93 -20.83 -4.41 -4.90
CA ARG A 93 -19.62 -4.43 -4.06
C ARG A 93 -19.65 -3.38 -2.94
N ARG A 94 -20.52 -2.37 -2.98
CA ARG A 94 -20.70 -1.38 -1.91
C ARG A 94 -20.74 -2.00 -0.51
N ASN A 95 -21.48 -3.10 -0.37
CA ASN A 95 -21.66 -3.83 0.89
C ASN A 95 -20.81 -5.10 0.99
N LYS A 96 -19.97 -5.40 -0.02
CA LYS A 96 -19.00 -6.50 0.05
C LYS A 96 -17.91 -6.14 1.05
N ALA A 97 -17.40 -7.14 1.78
CA ALA A 97 -16.21 -6.98 2.60
C ALA A 97 -15.02 -6.53 1.73
N ALA A 98 -14.42 -5.40 2.09
CA ALA A 98 -13.21 -4.86 1.46
C ALA A 98 -11.96 -5.24 2.26
N ILE A 99 -12.03 -5.12 3.59
CA ILE A 99 -10.99 -5.55 4.51
C ILE A 99 -11.61 -6.48 5.54
N ILE A 100 -11.04 -7.68 5.66
CA ILE A 100 -11.28 -8.60 6.77
C ILE A 100 -9.98 -8.61 7.56
N TRP A 101 -9.99 -7.99 8.74
CA TRP A 101 -8.84 -7.87 9.60
C TRP A 101 -8.96 -8.82 10.79
N GLU A 102 -7.89 -9.54 11.04
CA GLU A 102 -7.71 -10.40 12.21
C GLU A 102 -6.42 -9.98 12.92
N GLY A 103 -6.57 -9.50 14.15
CA GLY A 103 -5.49 -9.12 15.03
C GLY A 103 -4.92 -10.31 15.78
N GLU A 104 -3.68 -10.17 16.26
CA GLU A 104 -2.97 -11.24 16.97
C GLU A 104 -3.70 -11.74 18.25
N ASN A 105 -4.48 -10.87 18.89
CA ASN A 105 -5.28 -11.21 20.08
C ASN A 105 -6.70 -11.69 19.71
N PHE A 106 -6.90 -12.22 18.50
CA PHE A 106 -8.21 -12.64 17.97
C PHE A 106 -9.25 -11.51 17.87
N GLU A 107 -8.80 -10.26 17.91
CA GLU A 107 -9.63 -9.12 17.55
C GLU A 107 -9.98 -9.22 16.07
N GLN A 108 -11.25 -9.03 15.72
CA GLN A 108 -11.70 -9.11 14.34
C GLN A 108 -12.47 -7.86 13.96
N ARG A 109 -12.19 -7.33 12.78
CA ARG A 109 -12.94 -6.21 12.19
C ARG A 109 -13.11 -6.46 10.70
N THR A 110 -14.33 -6.28 10.23
CA THR A 110 -14.62 -6.29 8.80
C THR A 110 -15.14 -4.93 8.40
N LEU A 111 -14.56 -4.35 7.36
CA LEU A 111 -15.07 -3.14 6.71
C LEU A 111 -15.60 -3.50 5.33
N THR A 112 -16.82 -3.06 5.03
CA THR A 112 -17.32 -3.06 3.65
C THR A 112 -16.61 -2.00 2.81
N TYR A 113 -16.76 -2.04 1.48
CA TYR A 113 -16.24 -0.97 0.60
C TYR A 113 -16.76 0.41 0.99
N GLU A 114 -18.05 0.55 1.32
CA GLU A 114 -18.63 1.81 1.79
C GLU A 114 -18.01 2.30 3.10
N GLN A 115 -17.82 1.39 4.07
CA GLN A 115 -17.22 1.73 5.36
C GLN A 115 -15.76 2.12 5.20
N LEU A 116 -14.99 1.37 4.41
CA LEU A 116 -13.58 1.69 4.12
C LEU A 116 -13.46 3.04 3.39
N HIS A 117 -14.30 3.28 2.37
CA HIS A 117 -14.33 4.56 1.67
C HIS A 117 -14.60 5.73 2.63
N ARG A 118 -15.58 5.57 3.53
CA ARG A 118 -15.90 6.59 4.55
C ARG A 118 -14.70 6.86 5.46
N GLU A 119 -14.05 5.82 5.99
CA GLU A 119 -12.86 5.98 6.85
C GLU A 119 -11.71 6.67 6.10
N VAL A 120 -11.45 6.26 4.85
CA VAL A 120 -10.41 6.88 4.01
C VAL A 120 -10.71 8.35 3.72
N CYS A 121 -11.96 8.71 3.37
CA CYS A 121 -12.32 10.11 3.11
C CYS A 121 -12.19 10.99 4.36
N LYS A 122 -12.63 10.47 5.51
CA LYS A 122 -12.51 11.19 6.79
C LYS A 122 -11.05 11.40 7.14
N PHE A 123 -10.22 10.36 7.02
CA PHE A 123 -8.82 10.51 7.37
C PHE A 123 -8.07 11.40 6.37
N ALA A 124 -8.38 11.32 5.08
CA ALA A 124 -7.87 12.22 4.06
C ALA A 124 -8.19 13.70 4.35
N ASN A 125 -9.43 14.01 4.78
CA ASN A 125 -9.80 15.36 5.20
C ASN A 125 -9.05 15.80 6.47
N ALA A 126 -8.92 14.92 7.47
CA ALA A 126 -8.15 15.21 8.67
C ALA A 126 -6.67 15.50 8.37
N LEU A 127 -6.05 14.75 7.46
CA LEU A 127 -4.67 15.01 7.01
C LEU A 127 -4.55 16.39 6.34
N LYS A 128 -5.50 16.79 5.50
CA LYS A 128 -5.54 18.13 4.90
C LYS A 128 -5.71 19.24 5.94
N GLU A 129 -6.55 19.04 6.96
CA GLU A 129 -6.72 19.99 8.06
C GLU A 129 -5.43 20.16 8.89
N LEU A 130 -4.64 19.09 9.02
CA LEU A 130 -3.29 19.12 9.59
C LEU A 130 -2.22 19.61 8.59
N GLY A 131 -2.65 20.12 7.42
CA GLY A 131 -1.82 20.81 6.45
C GLY A 131 -1.26 19.95 5.32
N VAL A 132 -1.42 18.62 5.34
CA VAL A 132 -0.86 17.72 4.30
C VAL A 132 -1.46 18.03 2.94
N SER A 133 -0.60 18.23 1.96
CA SER A 133 -0.96 18.57 0.58
C SER A 133 -0.39 17.57 -0.43
N LYS A 134 -0.87 17.66 -1.68
CA LYS A 134 -0.34 16.84 -2.78
C LYS A 134 1.19 16.98 -2.87
N GLY A 135 1.86 15.85 -2.93
CA GLY A 135 3.32 15.77 -3.00
C GLY A 135 4.02 15.87 -1.66
N ASP A 136 3.33 16.03 -0.53
CA ASP A 136 3.96 15.89 0.80
C ASP A 136 4.25 14.44 1.13
N ARG A 137 5.26 14.18 1.97
CA ARG A 137 5.63 12.83 2.40
C ARG A 137 5.17 12.57 3.83
N VAL A 138 4.52 11.43 4.01
CA VAL A 138 3.93 11.01 5.29
C VAL A 138 4.50 9.65 5.67
N ALA A 139 5.22 9.61 6.80
CA ALA A 139 5.74 8.36 7.33
C ALA A 139 4.61 7.58 8.03
N ILE A 140 4.55 6.26 7.79
CA ILE A 140 3.60 5.36 8.43
C ILE A 140 4.40 4.32 9.21
N PHE A 141 4.31 4.33 10.53
CA PHE A 141 4.99 3.41 11.44
C PHE A 141 3.96 2.72 12.34
N MET A 142 3.29 1.72 11.79
CA MET A 142 2.15 1.05 12.44
C MET A 142 2.27 -0.48 12.33
N PRO A 143 1.60 -1.23 13.23
CA PRO A 143 1.46 -2.67 13.08
C PRO A 143 0.42 -2.99 12.00
N MET A 144 0.23 -4.28 11.71
CA MET A 144 -0.85 -4.75 10.82
C MET A 144 -2.23 -4.48 11.45
N MET A 145 -2.81 -3.33 11.15
CA MET A 145 -4.12 -2.88 11.63
C MET A 145 -4.93 -2.20 10.51
N VAL A 146 -6.25 -2.14 10.68
CA VAL A 146 -7.18 -1.52 9.71
C VAL A 146 -6.77 -0.07 9.39
N GLU A 147 -6.41 0.69 10.42
CA GLU A 147 -6.01 2.09 10.31
C GLU A 147 -4.75 2.27 9.45
N ALA A 148 -3.89 1.26 9.34
CA ALA A 148 -2.71 1.35 8.48
C ALA A 148 -3.08 1.31 6.99
N ALA A 149 -4.03 0.46 6.60
CA ALA A 149 -4.59 0.49 5.25
C ALA A 149 -5.33 1.81 4.98
N VAL A 150 -6.11 2.30 5.95
CA VAL A 150 -6.78 3.62 5.85
C VAL A 150 -5.76 4.73 5.68
N ALA A 151 -4.62 4.71 6.37
CA ALA A 151 -3.58 5.72 6.27
C ALA A 151 -2.91 5.75 4.89
N MET A 152 -2.54 4.59 4.35
CA MET A 152 -1.96 4.48 3.01
C MET A 152 -2.93 5.02 1.95
N LEU A 153 -4.19 4.58 2.00
CA LEU A 153 -5.24 5.02 1.08
C LEU A 153 -5.56 6.51 1.26
N ALA A 154 -5.62 7.04 2.48
CA ALA A 154 -5.88 8.46 2.73
C ALA A 154 -4.77 9.35 2.15
N CYS A 155 -3.50 8.96 2.30
CA CYS A 155 -2.38 9.66 1.67
C CYS A 155 -2.51 9.66 0.15
N ALA A 156 -2.72 8.49 -0.46
CA ALA A 156 -2.87 8.35 -1.90
C ALA A 156 -4.09 9.13 -2.44
N ARG A 157 -5.18 9.23 -1.66
CA ARG A 157 -6.40 9.95 -2.04
C ARG A 157 -6.15 11.43 -2.25
N ILE A 158 -5.32 12.05 -1.42
CA ILE A 158 -4.99 13.48 -1.47
C ILE A 158 -3.69 13.77 -2.24
N GLY A 159 -3.11 12.74 -2.86
CA GLY A 159 -1.85 12.85 -3.59
C GLY A 159 -0.62 13.02 -2.71
N ALA A 160 -0.71 12.73 -1.42
CA ALA A 160 0.44 12.63 -0.54
C ALA A 160 1.17 11.30 -0.77
N ILE A 161 2.48 11.32 -0.57
CA ILE A 161 3.39 10.19 -0.80
C ILE A 161 3.59 9.48 0.54
N HIS A 162 2.97 8.31 0.71
CA HIS A 162 3.18 7.55 1.93
C HIS A 162 4.53 6.83 1.91
N SER A 163 5.21 6.82 3.06
CA SER A 163 6.45 6.08 3.28
C SER A 163 6.25 5.11 4.44
N VAL A 164 5.92 3.86 4.11
CA VAL A 164 5.66 2.85 5.15
C VAL A 164 6.99 2.35 5.71
N VAL A 165 7.09 2.36 7.03
CA VAL A 165 8.21 1.86 7.80
C VAL A 165 7.68 0.74 8.68
N PHE A 166 8.28 -0.43 8.53
CA PHE A 166 7.96 -1.61 9.31
C PHE A 166 7.97 -1.33 10.82
N GLY A 167 6.86 -1.59 11.51
CA GLY A 167 6.70 -1.32 12.94
C GLY A 167 7.67 -2.06 13.87
N GLY A 168 8.46 -3.01 13.36
CA GLY A 168 9.51 -3.70 14.13
C GLY A 168 10.91 -3.07 14.02
N PHE A 169 11.07 -1.95 13.31
CA PHE A 169 12.36 -1.27 13.19
C PHE A 169 12.69 -0.37 14.39
N SER A 170 13.98 -0.10 14.57
CA SER A 170 14.46 0.76 15.65
C SER A 170 14.13 2.24 15.39
N PRO A 171 14.11 3.09 16.44
CA PRO A 171 13.93 4.53 16.30
C PRO A 171 14.91 5.18 15.31
N GLU A 172 16.17 4.74 15.29
CA GLU A 172 17.19 5.25 14.37
C GLU A 172 16.87 4.87 12.92
N SER A 173 16.40 3.65 12.70
CA SER A 173 15.98 3.17 11.38
C SER A 173 14.75 3.92 10.85
N LEU A 174 13.85 4.33 11.74
CA LEU A 174 12.71 5.19 11.42
C LEU A 174 13.18 6.61 11.09
N ALA A 175 14.05 7.19 11.93
CA ALA A 175 14.59 8.53 11.75
C ALA A 175 15.37 8.69 10.43
N ASP A 176 16.22 7.72 10.07
CA ASP A 176 16.98 7.74 8.82
C ASP A 176 16.05 7.85 7.59
N ARG A 177 14.92 7.13 7.61
CA ARG A 177 13.94 7.13 6.50
C ARG A 177 13.11 8.40 6.47
N ILE A 178 12.69 8.90 7.63
CA ILE A 178 11.99 10.18 7.75
C ILE A 178 12.88 11.30 7.21
N ASN A 179 14.16 11.33 7.60
CA ASN A 179 15.11 12.35 7.17
C ASN A 179 15.45 12.24 5.68
N ASP A 180 15.67 11.03 5.13
CA ASP A 180 15.96 10.88 3.70
C ASP A 180 14.78 11.35 2.83
N SER A 181 13.54 11.04 3.24
CA SER A 181 12.33 11.47 2.52
C SER A 181 11.80 12.84 2.94
N GLN A 182 12.38 13.50 3.95
CA GLN A 182 11.84 14.74 4.50
C GLN A 182 10.33 14.64 4.79
N CYS A 183 9.91 13.56 5.45
CA CYS A 183 8.51 13.38 5.85
C CYS A 183 8.10 14.52 6.78
N ARG A 184 6.94 15.13 6.53
CA ARG A 184 6.41 16.23 7.36
C ARG A 184 5.52 15.75 8.50
N MET A 185 5.03 14.52 8.41
CA MET A 185 4.11 13.93 9.36
C MET A 185 4.45 12.46 9.57
N LEU A 186 4.23 12.00 10.80
CA LEU A 186 4.31 10.59 11.18
C LEU A 186 2.92 10.10 11.63
N ILE A 187 2.49 8.95 11.12
CA ILE A 187 1.30 8.25 11.58
C ILE A 187 1.78 6.97 12.29
N THR A 188 1.40 6.80 13.54
CA THR A 188 1.81 5.70 14.41
C THR A 188 0.66 5.21 15.28
N SER A 189 0.86 4.17 16.07
CA SER A 189 -0.05 3.78 17.15
C SER A 189 0.60 3.91 18.52
N ASP A 190 -0.21 3.89 19.57
CA ASP A 190 0.26 3.82 20.95
C ASP A 190 1.19 2.61 21.17
N GLY A 191 0.77 1.43 20.69
CA GLY A 191 1.59 0.24 20.62
C GLY A 191 0.99 -0.83 19.70
N GLY A 192 1.55 -2.04 19.78
CA GLY A 192 1.08 -3.18 19.00
C GLY A 192 1.59 -4.50 19.55
N TYR A 193 1.14 -5.60 18.96
CA TYR A 193 1.63 -6.94 19.27
C TYR A 193 2.34 -7.49 18.05
N ARG A 194 3.39 -8.27 18.31
CA ARG A 194 4.04 -9.09 17.31
C ARG A 194 4.68 -10.32 17.91
N ARG A 195 4.25 -11.50 17.47
CA ARG A 195 4.76 -12.80 17.96
C ARG A 195 4.69 -12.88 19.50
N GLY A 196 3.57 -12.42 20.06
CA GLY A 196 3.27 -12.36 21.48
C GLY A 196 4.02 -11.26 22.25
N LYS A 197 4.82 -10.42 21.58
CA LYS A 197 5.56 -9.33 22.23
C LYS A 197 4.93 -7.98 21.96
N VAL A 198 4.98 -7.10 22.95
CA VAL A 198 4.56 -5.70 22.81
C VAL A 198 5.59 -4.91 21.99
N LEU A 199 5.09 -4.11 21.05
CA LEU A 199 5.83 -3.07 20.32
C LEU A 199 5.44 -1.70 20.89
N SER A 200 6.40 -0.97 21.46
CA SER A 200 6.19 0.36 22.05
C SER A 200 6.28 1.46 20.99
N LEU A 201 5.38 1.42 20.00
CA LEU A 201 5.49 2.23 18.78
C LEU A 201 5.51 3.74 19.04
N LYS A 202 4.72 4.26 19.99
CA LYS A 202 4.76 5.69 20.33
C LYS A 202 6.07 6.11 20.99
N GLU A 203 6.59 5.28 21.90
CA GLU A 203 7.88 5.55 22.56
C GLU A 203 9.03 5.57 21.54
N ASP A 204 9.03 4.61 20.62
CA ASP A 204 10.03 4.54 19.56
C ASP A 204 9.87 5.69 18.56
N SER A 205 8.63 6.09 18.27
CA SER A 205 8.33 7.28 17.46
C SER A 205 8.89 8.54 18.12
N ASP A 206 8.72 8.70 19.43
CA ASP A 206 9.20 9.86 20.16
C ASP A 206 10.73 9.99 20.10
N LYS A 207 11.44 8.88 20.31
CA LYS A 207 12.91 8.83 20.18
C LYS A 207 13.36 9.15 18.75
N ALA A 208 12.66 8.65 17.74
CA ALA A 208 13.01 8.88 16.35
C ALA A 208 12.89 10.37 15.97
N VAL A 209 11.77 11.00 16.33
CA VAL A 209 11.48 12.38 15.89
C VAL A 209 12.32 13.45 16.58
N GLU A 210 13.03 13.14 17.67
CA GLU A 210 14.04 14.03 18.25
C GLU A 210 15.10 14.46 17.24
N ASN A 211 15.39 13.61 16.26
CA ASN A 211 16.34 13.87 15.17
C ASN A 211 15.66 14.10 13.81
N CYS A 212 14.37 14.39 13.77
CA CYS A 212 13.60 14.59 12.54
C CYS A 212 12.96 15.99 12.50
N PRO A 213 13.71 17.05 12.16
CA PRO A 213 13.20 18.43 12.22
C PRO A 213 12.08 18.73 11.22
N SER A 214 11.87 17.86 10.21
CA SER A 214 10.79 18.01 9.25
C SER A 214 9.42 17.63 9.81
N ILE A 215 9.35 16.87 10.91
CA ILE A 215 8.08 16.39 11.47
C ILE A 215 7.36 17.52 12.22
N GLU A 216 6.21 17.93 11.67
CA GLU A 216 5.33 18.94 12.25
C GLU A 216 4.29 18.31 13.17
N HIS A 217 3.74 17.15 12.78
CA HIS A 217 2.66 16.48 13.49
C HIS A 217 2.87 14.96 13.59
N ILE A 218 2.41 14.38 14.70
CA ILE A 218 2.31 12.92 14.87
C ILE A 218 0.85 12.55 15.11
N VAL A 219 0.28 11.75 14.20
CA VAL A 219 -1.05 11.17 14.40
C VAL A 219 -0.89 9.82 15.10
N VAL A 220 -1.52 9.67 16.26
CA VAL A 220 -1.43 8.46 17.08
C VAL A 220 -2.77 7.73 17.09
N VAL A 221 -2.76 6.47 16.66
CA VAL A 221 -3.91 5.58 16.78
C VAL A 221 -3.88 4.92 18.15
N LYS A 222 -4.97 5.05 18.90
CA LYS A 222 -5.16 4.35 20.17
C LYS A 222 -5.73 2.96 19.90
N ARG A 223 -5.04 1.89 20.31
CA ARG A 223 -5.61 0.55 20.18
C ARG A 223 -6.82 0.40 21.11
N PRO A 224 -7.96 -0.12 20.61
CA PRO A 224 -9.19 -0.19 21.40
C PRO A 224 -9.17 -1.27 22.49
N GLN A 225 -8.35 -2.32 22.33
CA GLN A 225 -8.25 -3.45 23.26
C GLN A 225 -6.77 -3.84 23.45
N GLY A 226 -6.32 -3.95 24.70
CA GLY A 226 -4.95 -4.33 25.04
C GLY A 226 -4.46 -3.76 26.36
N ASP A 227 -3.31 -4.24 26.81
CA ASP A 227 -2.56 -3.71 27.95
C ASP A 227 -2.34 -2.19 27.78
N PRO A 228 -2.26 -1.39 28.86
CA PRO A 228 -1.93 0.01 28.74
C PRO A 228 -0.54 0.17 28.11
N PHE A 229 -0.50 0.47 26.81
CA PHE A 229 0.72 0.93 26.17
C PHE A 229 1.06 2.30 26.76
N SER A 230 2.29 2.45 27.26
CA SER A 230 2.77 3.77 27.67
C SER A 230 2.74 4.69 26.46
N CYS A 231 1.96 5.77 26.56
CA CYS A 231 1.75 6.69 25.46
C CYS A 231 1.70 8.11 26.02
N ASP A 232 2.85 8.78 26.01
CA ASP A 232 2.94 10.20 26.34
C ASP A 232 2.66 11.04 25.10
N MET A 233 1.64 11.89 25.16
CA MET A 233 1.21 12.74 24.05
C MET A 233 1.77 14.15 24.26
N LYS A 234 2.59 14.65 23.33
CA LYS A 234 3.18 15.98 23.40
C LYS A 234 2.23 17.03 22.81
N PRO A 235 1.69 17.98 23.62
CA PRO A 235 0.76 19.01 23.13
C PRO A 235 1.37 19.85 22.01
N GLY A 236 0.58 20.16 20.98
CA GLY A 236 1.00 20.95 19.83
C GLY A 236 1.69 20.16 18.71
N ARG A 237 2.18 18.94 18.99
CA ARG A 237 2.77 18.04 18.00
C ARG A 237 1.92 16.78 17.77
N ASP A 238 1.47 16.15 18.86
CA ASP A 238 0.78 14.86 18.79
C ASP A 238 -0.74 15.05 18.80
N VAL A 239 -1.44 14.30 17.94
CA VAL A 239 -2.90 14.32 17.83
C VAL A 239 -3.46 12.90 17.82
N TRP A 240 -4.60 12.71 18.47
CA TRP A 240 -5.29 11.42 18.46
C TRP A 240 -6.07 11.19 17.19
N TYR A 241 -5.83 10.06 16.53
CA TYR A 241 -6.55 9.62 15.33
C TYR A 241 -8.07 9.64 15.53
N HIS A 242 -8.56 9.04 16.62
CA HIS A 242 -9.99 8.92 16.89
C HIS A 242 -10.68 10.26 17.18
N GLU A 243 -9.93 11.30 17.59
CA GLU A 243 -10.46 12.65 17.82
C GLU A 243 -10.61 13.40 16.49
N ILE A 244 -9.55 13.43 15.67
CA ILE A 244 -9.59 14.08 14.35
C ILE A 244 -10.61 13.38 13.43
N MET A 245 -10.72 12.06 13.52
CA MET A 245 -11.72 11.29 12.76
C MET A 245 -13.15 11.60 13.19
N ARG A 246 -13.42 12.05 14.42
CA ARG A 246 -14.80 12.32 14.86
C ARG A 246 -15.41 13.49 14.10
N ASN A 247 -14.60 14.50 13.81
CA ASN A 247 -15.05 15.78 13.24
C ASN A 247 -14.87 15.85 11.72
N ALA A 248 -14.00 15.01 11.15
CA ALA A 248 -13.72 15.04 9.72
C ALA A 248 -14.93 14.61 8.86
N SER A 249 -15.14 15.33 7.76
CA SER A 249 -16.15 15.02 6.75
C SER A 249 -15.82 13.71 6.02
N ALA A 250 -16.86 12.92 5.70
CA ALA A 250 -16.75 11.74 4.84
C ALA A 250 -16.78 12.07 3.34
N ASP A 251 -16.96 13.34 2.98
CA ASP A 251 -16.87 13.82 1.60
C ASP A 251 -15.47 14.37 1.34
N CYS A 252 -14.65 13.59 0.63
CA CYS A 252 -13.33 13.99 0.17
C CYS A 252 -13.19 13.52 -1.28
N PRO A 253 -13.32 14.40 -2.28
CA PRO A 253 -13.02 14.02 -3.66
C PRO A 253 -11.59 13.49 -3.80
N ALA A 254 -11.39 12.51 -4.68
CA ALA A 254 -10.06 11.98 -4.98
C ALA A 254 -9.26 12.99 -5.81
N GLU A 255 -8.03 13.28 -5.38
CA GLU A 255 -7.14 14.22 -6.05
C GLU A 255 -6.75 13.69 -7.44
N VAL A 256 -6.72 14.57 -8.44
CA VAL A 256 -6.36 14.20 -9.81
C VAL A 256 -4.85 14.06 -9.92
N MET A 257 -4.37 12.82 -10.02
CA MET A 257 -2.95 12.49 -10.16
C MET A 257 -2.61 12.27 -11.63
N VAL A 258 -1.45 12.74 -12.06
CA VAL A 258 -0.87 12.31 -13.34
C VAL A 258 -0.26 10.93 -13.15
N SER A 259 -0.25 10.09 -14.19
CA SER A 259 0.31 8.72 -14.13
C SER A 259 1.69 8.65 -13.45
N GLU A 260 2.55 9.63 -13.72
CA GLU A 260 3.93 9.70 -13.23
C GLU A 260 4.09 10.40 -11.87
N ASP A 261 3.00 10.85 -11.24
CA ASP A 261 3.07 11.37 -9.86
C ASP A 261 3.45 10.23 -8.90
N GLN A 262 4.33 10.56 -7.94
CA GLN A 262 4.80 9.61 -6.93
C GLN A 262 3.64 9.16 -6.04
N LEU A 263 3.50 7.85 -5.89
CA LEU A 263 2.47 7.25 -5.03
C LEU A 263 3.04 6.97 -3.63
N PHE A 264 4.18 6.30 -3.57
CA PHE A 264 4.82 5.93 -2.31
C PHE A 264 6.33 5.81 -2.43
N ILE A 265 6.98 5.84 -1.26
CA ILE A 265 8.39 5.49 -1.08
C ILE A 265 8.46 4.25 -0.21
N LEU A 266 9.17 3.22 -0.66
CA LEU A 266 9.42 2.02 0.14
C LEU A 266 10.92 1.79 0.28
N TYR A 267 11.41 1.81 1.51
CA TYR A 267 12.83 1.72 1.79
C TYR A 267 13.31 0.28 1.84
N THR A 268 14.37 -0.02 1.10
CA THR A 268 15.03 -1.33 1.11
C THR A 268 16.43 -1.25 1.73
N SER A 269 16.94 -2.38 2.24
CA SER A 269 18.32 -2.48 2.70
C SER A 269 19.27 -2.40 1.51
N GLY A 270 20.00 -1.29 1.41
CA GLY A 270 21.07 -1.14 0.43
C GLY A 270 22.33 -1.91 0.85
N THR A 271 23.10 -2.40 -0.13
CA THR A 271 24.44 -2.98 0.12
C THR A 271 25.46 -1.98 0.67
N THR A 272 25.15 -0.68 0.60
CA THR A 272 26.05 0.45 0.93
C THR A 272 25.75 1.09 2.30
N GLY A 273 24.97 0.44 3.15
CA GLY A 273 24.70 0.86 4.54
C GLY A 273 23.54 1.83 4.72
N LYS A 274 23.36 2.83 3.84
CA LYS A 274 22.18 3.72 3.87
C LYS A 274 20.95 3.07 3.22
N PRO A 275 19.74 3.18 3.81
CA PRO A 275 18.53 2.67 3.20
C PRO A 275 18.23 3.41 1.89
N LYS A 276 17.68 2.71 0.89
CA LYS A 276 17.36 3.28 -0.43
C LYS A 276 15.85 3.38 -0.59
N GLY A 277 15.33 4.59 -0.77
CA GLY A 277 13.90 4.82 -1.02
C GLY A 277 13.53 4.47 -2.46
N ILE A 278 12.86 3.35 -2.66
CA ILE A 278 12.29 2.97 -3.96
C ILE A 278 11.01 3.77 -4.16
N VAL A 279 10.92 4.48 -5.27
CA VAL A 279 9.74 5.28 -5.64
C VAL A 279 8.92 4.50 -6.66
N HIS A 280 7.61 4.40 -6.40
CA HIS A 280 6.64 3.95 -7.38
C HIS A 280 5.71 5.09 -7.80
N THR A 281 5.41 5.18 -9.09
CA THR A 281 4.47 6.15 -9.65
C THR A 281 3.05 5.58 -9.71
N THR A 282 2.06 6.45 -9.78
CA THR A 282 0.63 6.10 -9.61
C THR A 282 0.10 5.19 -10.71
N GLY A 283 0.24 5.57 -11.98
CA GLY A 283 -0.41 4.88 -13.09
C GLY A 283 0.18 3.51 -13.36
N GLY A 284 1.51 3.45 -13.56
CA GLY A 284 2.21 2.18 -13.79
C GLY A 284 2.00 1.16 -12.68
N TYR A 285 2.10 1.59 -11.41
CA TYR A 285 1.86 0.72 -10.26
C TYR A 285 0.41 0.22 -10.19
N SER A 286 -0.58 1.09 -10.45
CA SER A 286 -2.00 0.70 -10.46
C SER A 286 -2.29 -0.38 -11.52
N VAL A 287 -1.75 -0.21 -12.74
CA VAL A 287 -1.96 -1.16 -13.83
C VAL A 287 -1.31 -2.51 -13.52
N VAL A 288 -0.03 -2.51 -13.12
CA VAL A 288 0.69 -3.77 -12.90
C VAL A 288 0.12 -4.56 -11.73
N THR A 289 -0.31 -3.89 -10.64
CA THR A 289 -0.91 -4.58 -9.49
C THR A 289 -2.29 -5.14 -9.81
N ASN A 290 -3.15 -4.40 -10.52
CA ASN A 290 -4.43 -4.94 -11.00
C ASN A 290 -4.22 -6.17 -11.90
N TYR A 291 -3.26 -6.07 -12.84
CA TYR A 291 -2.91 -7.14 -13.76
C TYR A 291 -2.42 -8.39 -13.02
N THR A 292 -1.41 -8.27 -12.15
CA THR A 292 -0.84 -9.44 -11.47
C THR A 292 -1.84 -10.04 -10.47
N THR A 293 -2.63 -9.23 -9.77
CA THR A 293 -3.69 -9.74 -8.89
C THR A 293 -4.71 -10.58 -9.66
N LYS A 294 -5.14 -10.11 -10.83
CA LYS A 294 -6.10 -10.83 -11.68
C LYS A 294 -5.54 -12.11 -12.26
N TYR A 295 -4.32 -12.09 -12.81
CA TYR A 295 -3.80 -13.22 -13.60
C TYR A 295 -2.84 -14.15 -12.87
N VAL A 296 -2.07 -13.65 -11.90
CA VAL A 296 -1.12 -14.49 -11.14
C VAL A 296 -1.83 -15.17 -9.98
N PHE A 297 -2.65 -14.42 -9.24
CA PHE A 297 -3.45 -14.97 -8.13
C PHE A 297 -4.82 -15.49 -8.57
N ASP A 298 -5.16 -15.35 -9.86
CA ASP A 298 -6.43 -15.79 -10.44
C ASP A 298 -7.66 -15.29 -9.66
N ILE A 299 -7.60 -14.04 -9.17
CA ILE A 299 -8.65 -13.49 -8.29
C ILE A 299 -9.94 -13.23 -9.06
N HIS A 300 -11.02 -13.73 -8.49
CA HIS A 300 -12.41 -13.54 -8.92
C HIS A 300 -13.21 -12.70 -7.92
N ASP A 301 -14.40 -12.30 -8.34
CA ASP A 301 -15.26 -11.39 -7.60
C ASP A 301 -15.77 -11.93 -6.26
N GLU A 302 -15.77 -13.24 -6.07
CA GLU A 302 -16.23 -13.88 -4.83
C GLU A 302 -15.07 -14.35 -3.95
N ASP A 303 -13.83 -14.18 -4.42
CA ASP A 303 -12.66 -14.63 -3.68
C ASP A 303 -12.35 -13.77 -2.46
N ILE A 304 -11.75 -14.42 -1.47
CA ILE A 304 -11.11 -13.80 -0.31
C ILE A 304 -9.62 -14.01 -0.46
N TYR A 305 -8.89 -12.93 -0.72
CA TYR A 305 -7.44 -12.96 -0.81
C TYR A 305 -6.81 -12.76 0.58
N TRP A 306 -5.90 -13.65 0.96
CA TRP A 306 -5.16 -13.56 2.22
C TRP A 306 -3.66 -13.57 1.97
N CYS A 307 -3.04 -12.39 2.06
CA CYS A 307 -1.60 -12.23 2.10
C CYS A 307 -1.15 -12.09 3.56
N THR A 308 -0.25 -12.97 4.00
CA THR A 308 0.29 -12.98 5.37
C THR A 308 1.53 -12.10 5.53
N ALA A 309 1.90 -11.35 4.48
CA ALA A 309 2.97 -10.38 4.53
C ALA A 309 2.60 -9.15 5.37
N ASP A 310 3.62 -8.37 5.70
CA ASP A 310 3.49 -7.11 6.44
C ASP A 310 3.53 -5.94 5.45
N ILE A 311 2.71 -4.91 5.65
CA ILE A 311 2.64 -3.71 4.79
C ILE A 311 3.94 -2.91 4.71
N GLY A 312 4.89 -3.17 5.60
CA GLY A 312 6.23 -2.58 5.55
C GLY A 312 7.13 -3.12 4.43
N TRP A 313 6.60 -3.97 3.54
CA TRP A 313 7.31 -4.62 2.43
C TRP A 313 6.54 -4.52 1.10
#